data_AF-A0A411HQE4-F1
#
_entry.id   AF-A0A411HQE4-F1
#
_cell.length_a   1.000
_cell.length_b   1.000
_cell.length_c   1.000
_cell.angle_alpha   90.00
_cell.angle_beta   90.00
_cell.angle_gamma   90.00
#
_symmetry.space_group_name_H-M   'P 1'
#
loop_
_entity.id
_entity.type
_entity.pdbx_description
1 polymer ?
#
loop_
_entity_poly.entity_id
_entity_poly.type
_entity_poly.pdbx_seq_one_letter_code
_entity_poly.pdbx_strand_id
1 'polypeptide(L)'
;MGDAIERALVDNSPGAIVVRRDLGRAPIEHIRDQTITGYYTPDGGMTDALRDATKLSNAIIDEVRVEDVLLITTPMSILLA
;
A
#
# COMPACT_ATOMS: atom_id res chain seq x y z
N MET A 1 14.19 11.82 7.88
CA MET A 1 15.08 11.25 6.83
C MET A 1 14.32 11.02 5.53
N GLY A 2 13.12 10.41 5.56
CA GLY A 2 12.25 10.25 4.39
C GLY A 2 12.07 11.50 3.54
N ASP A 3 11.62 12.61 4.14
CA ASP A 3 11.41 13.88 3.43
C ASP A 3 12.67 14.44 2.76
N ALA A 4 13.86 14.17 3.32
CA ALA A 4 15.11 14.62 2.73
C ALA A 4 15.46 13.79 1.47
N ILE A 5 15.23 12.48 1.51
CA ILE A 5 15.43 11.58 0.37
C ILE A 5 14.43 11.90 -0.74
N GLU A 6 13.16 12.09 -0.38
CA GLU A 6 12.12 12.45 -1.35
C GLU A 6 12.45 13.76 -2.08
N ARG A 7 12.84 14.81 -1.34
CA ARG A 7 13.27 16.08 -1.96
C ARG A 7 14.45 15.87 -2.92
N ALA A 8 15.46 15.12 -2.49
CA ALA A 8 16.61 14.83 -3.36
C ALA A 8 16.19 14.05 -4.62
N LEU A 9 15.24 13.12 -4.52
CA LEU A 9 14.71 12.39 -5.68
C LEU A 9 14.03 13.33 -6.67
N VAL A 10 13.16 14.21 -6.18
CA VAL A 10 12.42 15.19 -7.01
C VAL A 10 13.37 16.19 -7.66
N ASP A 11 14.33 16.72 -6.92
CA ASP A 11 15.31 17.70 -7.43
C ASP A 11 16.16 17.12 -8.58
N ASN A 12 16.38 15.79 -8.58
CA ASN A 12 17.15 15.09 -9.61
C ASN A 12 16.27 14.43 -10.70
N SER A 13 14.94 14.56 -10.61
CA SER A 13 14.00 13.93 -11.54
C SER A 13 12.98 14.96 -12.08
N PRO A 14 13.39 15.82 -13.04
CA PRO A 14 12.49 16.82 -13.61
C PRO A 14 11.23 16.17 -14.19
N GLY A 15 10.05 16.60 -13.73
CA GLY A 15 8.76 16.06 -14.16
C GLY A 15 8.24 14.88 -13.33
N ALA A 16 8.96 14.46 -12.28
CA ALA A 16 8.45 13.46 -11.35
C ALA A 16 7.13 13.90 -10.68
N ILE A 17 6.21 12.95 -10.56
CA ILE A 17 4.95 13.12 -9.81
C ILE A 17 5.12 12.41 -8.47
N VAL A 18 4.74 13.06 -7.38
CA VAL A 18 4.84 12.48 -6.04
C VAL A 18 3.44 12.18 -5.51
N VAL A 19 3.14 10.89 -5.35
CA VAL A 19 1.97 10.39 -4.64
C VAL A 19 2.39 9.99 -3.23
N ARG A 20 1.65 10.44 -2.20
CA ARG A 20 1.98 10.15 -0.80
C ARG A 20 0.84 9.42 -0.10
N ARG A 21 1.20 8.33 0.57
CA ARG A 21 0.34 7.57 1.49
C ARG A 21 0.94 7.57 2.90
N ASP A 22 0.32 8.33 3.80
CA ASP A 22 0.74 8.39 5.20
C ASP A 22 -0.01 7.36 6.05
N LEU A 23 0.60 6.19 6.23
CA LEU A 23 0.03 5.10 7.03
C LEU A 23 0.07 5.37 8.55
N GLY A 24 0.85 6.34 9.01
CA GLY A 24 0.89 6.75 10.41
C GLY A 24 -0.31 7.61 10.80
N ARG A 25 -0.80 8.43 9.86
CA ARG A 25 -2.00 9.28 10.05
C ARG A 25 -3.29 8.61 9.61
N ALA A 26 -3.24 7.80 8.56
CA ALA A 26 -4.38 7.07 8.02
C ALA A 26 -4.05 5.57 7.99
N PRO A 27 -4.22 4.86 9.14
CA PRO A 27 -3.92 3.44 9.20
C PRO A 27 -4.87 2.64 8.31
N ILE A 28 -4.33 1.60 7.69
CA ILE A 28 -5.11 0.61 6.95
C ILE A 28 -5.71 -0.41 7.90
N GLU A 29 -6.88 -0.95 7.55
CA GLU A 29 -7.53 -1.96 8.36
C GLU A 29 -6.71 -3.26 8.42
N HIS A 30 -6.82 -3.97 9.54
CA HIS A 30 -6.23 -5.30 9.66
C HIS A 30 -6.95 -6.30 8.75
N ILE A 31 -6.16 -7.19 8.15
CA ILE A 31 -6.65 -8.31 7.35
C ILE A 31 -7.59 -9.18 8.21
N ARG A 32 -8.75 -9.54 7.64
CA ARG A 32 -9.74 -10.44 8.25
C ARG A 32 -9.82 -11.76 7.49
N ASP A 33 -10.46 -12.77 8.08
CA ASP A 33 -10.65 -14.09 7.47
C ASP A 33 -11.33 -14.02 6.09
N GLN A 34 -12.26 -13.09 5.91
CA GLN A 34 -12.94 -12.87 4.63
C GLN A 34 -11.97 -12.33 3.56
N THR A 35 -11.07 -11.42 3.94
CA THR A 35 -10.03 -10.91 3.06
C THR A 35 -9.07 -12.02 2.64
N ILE A 36 -8.65 -12.85 3.60
CA ILE A 36 -7.80 -14.03 3.34
C ILE A 36 -8.51 -15.00 2.39
N THR A 37 -9.77 -15.32 2.66
CA THR A 37 -10.59 -16.17 1.80
C THR A 37 -10.66 -15.60 0.38
N GLY A 38 -10.89 -14.30 0.26
CA GLY A 38 -10.93 -13.59 -1.02
C GLY A 38 -9.62 -13.71 -1.81
N TYR A 39 -8.46 -13.62 -1.15
CA TYR A 39 -7.15 -13.76 -1.81
C TYR A 39 -6.93 -15.14 -2.46
N TYR A 40 -7.52 -16.20 -1.92
CA TYR A 40 -7.34 -17.57 -2.41
C TYR A 40 -8.53 -18.09 -3.21
N THR A 41 -9.58 -17.28 -3.36
CA THR A 41 -10.77 -17.67 -4.12
C THR A 41 -10.52 -17.43 -5.62
N PRO A 42 -10.61 -18.45 -6.48
CA PRO A 42 -10.55 -18.26 -7.93
C PRO A 42 -11.70 -17.41 -8.43
N ASP A 43 -11.55 -16.77 -9.60
CA ASP A 43 -12.55 -15.86 -10.18
C ASP A 43 -13.97 -16.45 -10.21
N GLY A 44 -14.10 -17.74 -10.55
CA GLY A 44 -15.39 -18.44 -10.60
C GLY A 44 -16.09 -18.63 -9.24
N GLY A 45 -15.38 -18.47 -8.12
CA GLY A 45 -15.93 -18.54 -6.76
C GLY A 45 -16.08 -17.18 -6.07
N MET A 46 -15.69 -16.09 -6.74
CA MET A 46 -15.60 -14.78 -6.12
C MET A 46 -16.99 -14.15 -5.95
N THR A 47 -17.41 -13.97 -4.70
CA THR A 47 -18.67 -13.30 -4.35
C THR A 47 -18.49 -11.79 -4.20
N ASP A 48 -19.60 -11.04 -4.16
CA ASP A 48 -19.54 -9.58 -3.96
C ASP A 48 -18.94 -9.21 -2.61
N ALA A 49 -19.27 -9.98 -1.55
CA ALA A 49 -18.67 -9.80 -0.24
C ALA A 49 -17.15 -10.03 -0.24
N LEU A 50 -16.65 -11.00 -1.00
CA LEU A 50 -15.21 -11.23 -1.13
C LEU A 50 -14.52 -10.17 -1.99
N ARG A 51 -15.20 -9.63 -3.01
CA ARG A 51 -14.72 -8.46 -3.78
C ARG A 51 -14.60 -7.23 -2.88
N ASP A 52 -15.61 -6.95 -2.09
CA ASP A 52 -15.59 -5.83 -1.16
C ASP A 52 -14.49 -6.01 -0.10
N ALA A 53 -14.34 -7.22 0.44
CA ALA A 53 -13.30 -7.54 1.43
C ALA A 53 -11.85 -7.46 0.90
N THR A 54 -11.66 -7.52 -0.42
CA THR A 54 -10.34 -7.44 -1.08
C THR A 54 -10.10 -6.10 -1.79
N LYS A 55 -11.11 -5.24 -1.87
CA LYS A 55 -11.09 -3.98 -2.63
C LYS A 55 -9.96 -3.04 -2.21
N LEU A 56 -9.73 -2.87 -0.91
CA LEU A 56 -8.66 -2.01 -0.41
C LEU A 56 -7.28 -2.54 -0.81
N SER A 57 -7.07 -3.85 -0.70
CA SER A 57 -5.81 -4.50 -1.09
C SER A 57 -5.53 -4.30 -2.57
N ASN A 58 -6.53 -4.54 -3.43
CA ASN A 58 -6.41 -4.34 -4.87
C ASN A 58 -6.05 -2.88 -5.20
N ALA A 59 -6.72 -1.91 -4.56
CA ALA A 59 -6.43 -0.50 -4.77
C ALA A 59 -4.98 -0.12 -4.41
N ILE A 60 -4.44 -0.67 -3.31
CA ILE A 60 -3.05 -0.42 -2.89
C ILE A 60 -2.06 -1.15 -3.80
N ILE A 61 -2.38 -2.37 -4.25
CA ILE A 61 -1.57 -3.11 -5.23
C ILE A 61 -1.48 -2.33 -6.53
N ASP A 62 -2.62 -1.81 -7.03
CA ASP A 62 -2.66 -1.02 -8.25
C ASP A 62 -1.87 0.28 -8.09
N GLU A 63 -1.99 0.96 -6.95
CA GLU A 63 -1.15 2.13 -6.61
C GLU A 63 0.33 1.78 -6.67
N VAL A 64 0.77 0.70 -6.04
CA VAL A 64 2.20 0.33 -6.02
C VAL A 64 2.70 -0.13 -7.39
N ARG A 65 1.86 -0.77 -8.20
CA ARG A 65 2.25 -1.33 -9.50
C ARG A 65 2.46 -0.29 -10.59
N VAL A 66 1.83 0.88 -10.49
CA VAL A 66 1.95 1.94 -11.50
C VAL A 66 3.15 2.86 -11.28
N GLU A 67 3.74 2.85 -10.08
CA GLU A 67 4.82 3.76 -9.71
C GLU A 67 6.19 3.24 -10.17
N ASP A 68 7.02 4.14 -10.70
CA ASP A 68 8.39 3.82 -11.10
C ASP A 68 9.34 3.67 -9.90
N VAL A 69 9.04 4.36 -8.80
CA VAL A 69 9.86 4.43 -7.59
C VAL A 69 8.97 4.36 -6.33
N LEU A 70 9.23 3.37 -5.48
CA LEU A 70 8.56 3.23 -4.18
C LEU A 70 9.49 3.63 -3.03
N LEU A 71 9.20 4.75 -2.37
CA LEU A 71 9.91 5.20 -1.17
C LEU A 71 9.13 4.78 0.09
N ILE A 72 9.71 3.87 0.88
CA ILE A 72 9.14 3.41 2.15
C ILE A 72 9.89 4.06 3.32
N THR A 73 9.17 4.79 4.16
CA THR A 73 9.73 5.44 5.36
C THR A 73 9.18 4.77 6.60
N THR A 74 10.00 3.95 7.27
CA THR A 74 9.61 3.27 8.50
C THR A 74 10.71 3.43 9.56
N PRO A 75 10.34 3.70 10.83
CA PRO A 75 11.30 3.58 11.92
C PRO A 75 11.60 2.10 12.17
N MET A 76 12.79 1.80 12.68
CA MET A 76 13.04 0.50 13.29
C MET A 76 12.24 0.44 14.59
N SER A 77 11.13 -0.30 14.59
CA SER A 77 10.37 -0.60 15.81
C SER A 77 10.89 -1.91 16.37
N ILE A 78 11.31 -1.93 17.63
CA ILE A 78 11.59 -3.18 18.35
C ILE A 78 10.27 -3.74 18.86
N LEU A 79 10.05 -5.05 18.70
CA LEU A 79 8.89 -5.72 19.24
C LEU A 79 9.16 -6.03 20.73
N LEU A 80 8.61 -5.23 21.64
CA LEU A 80 8.45 -5.65 23.03
C LEU A 80 7.18 -6.51 23.08
N ALA A 81 7.36 -7.82 23.10
CA ALA A 81 6.31 -8.81 23.38
C ALA A 81 6.28 -9.12 24.89
#